data_AF-A0A7Y5XYJ0-F1
#
_entry.id   AF-A0A7Y5XYJ0-F1
#
_cell.length_a   1.000
_cell.length_b   1.000
_cell.length_c   1.000
_cell.angle_alpha   90.00
_cell.angle_beta   90.00
_cell.angle_gamma   90.00
#
_symmetry.space_group_name_H-M   'P 1'
#
loop_
_entity.id
_entity.type
_entity.pdbx_description
1 polymer ?
#
loop_
_entity_poly.entity_id
_entity_poly.type
_entity_poly.pdbx_seq_one_letter_code
_entity_poly.pdbx_strand_id
1 'polypeptide(L)'
;MTTMLNESPLASQVVDPAVPQAPARAPARKPAAPRARSRAVPEKEHKVLAQPGFVLHSYPYKETSLIIDVFSRDHGRVALVAKGAKRPHSKLRGALQTFQPLSLSWSGKSEVRTLTDAEWVGGLLPLEKSALLCGFYLNELLVKLLAREDAHPALFDHYVATLNKLAHGENAPIVLRQFERLLLKQTGVAGNWSHCVVSGKTVQPDGIYVVDPEQGTRPERISDRAPKVSGKTLLDMEREDYSDPTTQLQSKFLMRYLLSHHLGGAQLNTRQILIDLMQL
;
A
#
# COMPACT_ATOMS: atom_id res chain seq x y z
N MET A 1 -41.19 23.54 69.13
CA MET A 1 -42.47 24.17 68.73
C MET A 1 -43.21 23.13 67.89
N THR A 2 -43.98 22.24 68.52
CA THR A 2 -45.41 22.42 68.85
C THR A 2 -46.27 22.20 67.60
N THR A 3 -47.28 21.33 67.46
CA THR A 3 -47.97 20.32 68.28
C THR A 3 -49.11 19.77 67.38
N MET A 4 -49.27 18.44 67.33
CA MET A 4 -50.51 17.63 67.19
C MET A 4 -51.42 17.73 65.94
N LEU A 5 -51.63 16.60 65.25
CA LEU A 5 -52.69 15.57 65.42
C LEU A 5 -54.10 16.10 65.11
N ASN A 6 -54.78 15.47 64.14
CA ASN A 6 -56.13 14.97 64.41
C ASN A 6 -56.54 13.81 63.50
N GLU A 7 -57.40 12.96 64.04
CA GLU A 7 -57.71 11.58 63.67
C GLU A 7 -58.78 11.38 62.57
N SER A 8 -58.74 10.17 61.95
CA SER A 8 -59.79 9.18 61.58
C SER A 8 -61.29 9.55 61.69
N PRO A 9 -62.26 8.87 61.00
CA PRO A 9 -62.30 7.40 60.79
C PRO A 9 -62.95 6.85 59.49
N LEU A 10 -62.94 5.51 59.42
CA LEU A 10 -63.53 4.61 58.42
C LEU A 10 -65.03 4.82 58.14
N ALA A 11 -65.45 4.55 56.90
CA ALA A 11 -66.76 3.95 56.61
C ALA A 11 -66.68 3.03 55.38
N SER A 12 -67.28 1.86 55.54
CA SER A 12 -67.33 0.68 54.69
C SER A 12 -68.59 0.62 53.82
N GLN A 13 -68.60 -0.34 52.87
CA GLN A 13 -69.76 -0.89 52.13
C GLN A 13 -70.24 0.01 50.96
N VAL A 14 -70.79 -0.43 49.83
CA VAL A 14 -71.55 -1.65 49.45
C VAL A 14 -71.30 -1.94 47.96
N VAL A 15 -71.27 -3.22 47.59
CA VAL A 15 -71.34 -3.74 46.21
C VAL A 15 -72.81 -3.88 45.81
N ASP A 16 -73.20 -3.42 44.61
CA ASP A 16 -74.20 -4.13 43.79
C ASP A 16 -74.12 -3.75 42.29
N PRO A 17 -74.47 -4.68 41.37
CA PRO A 17 -74.03 -4.66 39.98
C PRO A 17 -75.07 -4.02 39.03
N ALA A 18 -74.59 -3.36 37.98
CA ALA A 18 -75.45 -2.88 36.90
C ALA A 18 -74.94 -3.30 35.52
N VAL A 19 -75.69 -4.27 34.96
CA VAL A 19 -75.91 -4.65 33.56
C VAL A 19 -75.25 -3.77 32.48
N PRO A 20 -74.51 -4.35 31.51
CA PRO A 20 -73.94 -3.60 30.41
C PRO A 20 -75.00 -3.32 29.33
N GLN A 21 -75.35 -2.05 29.13
CA GLN A 21 -76.03 -1.57 27.91
C GLN A 21 -75.00 -0.95 26.95
N ALA A 22 -75.02 -1.42 25.71
CA ALA A 22 -74.15 -0.99 24.63
C ALA A 22 -74.46 0.46 24.18
N PRO A 23 -73.46 1.33 23.99
CA PRO A 23 -73.64 2.56 23.23
C PRO A 23 -73.11 2.44 21.79
N ALA A 24 -74.02 2.76 20.87
CA ALA A 24 -73.89 3.44 19.59
C ALA A 24 -72.59 3.31 18.74
N ARG A 25 -72.81 2.87 17.48
CA ARG A 25 -71.87 2.91 16.34
C ARG A 25 -71.17 4.27 16.16
N ALA A 26 -69.84 4.24 16.14
CA ALA A 26 -68.99 5.31 15.59
C ALA A 26 -68.81 5.16 14.06
N PRO A 27 -68.60 6.25 13.29
CA PRO A 27 -68.54 6.20 11.84
C PRO A 27 -67.22 5.62 11.30
N ALA A 28 -67.30 5.03 10.11
CA ALA A 28 -66.21 4.31 9.43
C ALA A 28 -64.97 5.18 9.17
N ARG A 29 -63.79 4.69 9.57
CA ARG A 29 -62.48 5.23 9.19
C ARG A 29 -62.20 4.94 7.71
N LYS A 30 -61.85 5.99 6.95
CA LYS A 30 -61.28 5.86 5.58
C LYS A 30 -59.95 5.08 5.62
N PRO A 31 -59.63 4.26 4.60
CA PRO A 31 -58.36 3.54 4.56
C PRO A 31 -57.20 4.52 4.34
N ALA A 32 -56.14 4.35 5.12
CA ALA A 32 -54.90 5.11 4.97
C ALA A 32 -54.19 4.72 3.66
N ALA A 33 -53.75 5.72 2.90
CA ALA A 33 -52.96 5.56 1.69
C ALA A 33 -51.65 4.79 1.97
N PRO A 34 -51.11 4.03 1.00
CA PRO A 34 -49.89 3.28 1.20
C PRO A 34 -48.71 4.22 1.45
N ARG A 35 -48.00 4.04 2.56
CA ARG A 35 -46.74 4.74 2.85
C ARG A 35 -45.75 4.45 1.73
N ALA A 36 -45.38 5.49 0.99
CA ALA A 36 -44.29 5.44 0.03
C ALA A 36 -43.02 4.95 0.73
N ARG A 37 -42.42 3.87 0.22
CA ARG A 37 -41.09 3.43 0.64
C ARG A 37 -40.14 4.58 0.39
N SER A 38 -39.53 5.12 1.46
CA SER A 38 -38.44 6.08 1.34
C SER A 38 -37.31 5.42 0.55
N ARG A 39 -37.12 5.84 -0.69
CA ARG A 39 -36.00 5.42 -1.52
C ARG A 39 -34.74 5.98 -0.84
N ALA A 40 -33.98 5.10 -0.20
CA ALA A 40 -32.69 5.46 0.40
C ALA A 40 -31.87 6.18 -0.67
N VAL A 41 -31.36 7.37 -0.33
CA VAL A 41 -30.38 8.07 -1.15
C VAL A 41 -29.18 7.14 -1.26
N PRO A 42 -28.75 6.69 -2.46
CA PRO A 42 -27.58 5.84 -2.55
C PRO A 42 -26.39 6.62 -1.99
N GLU A 43 -25.72 6.09 -0.97
CA GLU A 43 -24.42 6.58 -0.55
C GLU A 43 -23.54 6.69 -1.79
N LYS A 44 -22.92 7.86 -2.03
CA LYS A 44 -22.02 8.05 -3.18
C LYS A 44 -20.98 6.94 -3.16
N GLU A 45 -21.08 6.04 -4.13
CA GLU A 45 -20.17 4.92 -4.31
C GLU A 45 -18.77 5.50 -4.51
N HIS A 46 -17.83 5.12 -3.63
CA HIS A 46 -16.46 5.60 -3.73
C HIS A 46 -15.86 5.00 -5.00
N LYS A 47 -15.76 5.82 -6.03
CA LYS A 47 -15.31 5.43 -7.37
C LYS A 47 -14.08 6.22 -7.73
N VAL A 48 -13.06 5.49 -8.15
CA VAL A 48 -11.79 6.02 -8.63
C VAL A 48 -11.68 5.68 -10.11
N LEU A 49 -11.28 6.65 -10.92
CA LEU A 49 -11.28 6.55 -12.38
C LEU A 49 -9.89 6.81 -12.95
N ALA A 50 -9.54 6.04 -13.98
CA ALA A 50 -8.40 6.24 -14.87
C ALA A 50 -7.07 6.55 -14.15
N GLN A 51 -6.79 5.83 -13.07
CA GLN A 51 -5.58 6.03 -12.29
C GLN A 51 -4.39 5.29 -12.91
N PRO A 52 -3.25 5.97 -13.09
CA PRO A 52 -2.02 5.30 -13.47
C PRO A 52 -1.65 4.23 -12.45
N GLY A 53 -1.33 3.04 -12.93
CA GLY A 53 -0.92 1.94 -12.07
C GLY A 53 -0.22 0.80 -12.79
N PHE A 54 0.45 -0.04 -12.01
CA PHE A 54 1.06 -1.29 -12.44
C PHE A 54 0.54 -2.44 -11.60
N VAL A 55 0.33 -3.60 -12.22
CA VAL A 55 0.14 -4.85 -11.47
C VAL A 55 1.48 -5.25 -10.87
N LEU A 56 1.54 -5.35 -9.55
CA LEU A 56 2.71 -5.87 -8.82
C LEU A 56 2.67 -7.40 -8.76
N HIS A 57 1.49 -7.94 -8.47
CA HIS A 57 1.27 -9.37 -8.33
C HIS A 57 -0.19 -9.74 -8.60
N SER A 58 -0.45 -10.99 -9.03
CA SER A 58 -1.79 -11.52 -9.26
C SER A 58 -1.95 -12.91 -8.70
N TYR A 59 -3.09 -13.19 -8.05
CA TYR A 59 -3.43 -14.51 -7.51
C TYR A 59 -4.79 -14.97 -8.06
N PRO A 60 -4.97 -16.26 -8.40
CA PRO A 60 -6.28 -16.83 -8.70
C PRO A 60 -7.29 -16.60 -7.56
N TYR A 61 -8.47 -16.09 -7.90
CA TYR A 61 -9.55 -15.88 -6.92
C TYR A 61 -10.89 -16.35 -7.48
N LYS A 62 -11.50 -17.34 -6.82
CA LYS A 62 -12.67 -18.04 -7.35
C LYS A 62 -12.40 -18.64 -8.74
N GLU A 63 -13.44 -19.20 -9.36
CA GLU A 63 -13.33 -19.86 -10.64
C GLU A 63 -12.89 -18.92 -11.76
N THR A 64 -13.48 -17.71 -11.84
CA THR A 64 -13.32 -16.81 -12.98
C THR A 64 -12.60 -15.49 -12.69
N SER A 65 -12.17 -15.23 -11.45
CA SER A 65 -11.64 -13.92 -11.04
C SER A 65 -10.17 -13.99 -10.62
N LEU A 66 -9.55 -12.81 -10.50
CA LEU A 66 -8.21 -12.63 -9.92
C LEU A 66 -8.30 -11.63 -8.77
N ILE A 67 -7.44 -11.78 -7.77
CA ILE A 67 -7.03 -10.66 -6.90
C ILE A 67 -5.69 -10.16 -7.45
N ILE A 68 -5.60 -8.85 -7.68
CA ILE A 68 -4.37 -8.18 -8.10
C ILE A 68 -3.95 -7.19 -7.02
N ASP A 69 -2.65 -7.16 -6.74
CA ASP A 69 -2.02 -6.09 -5.98
C ASP A 69 -1.45 -5.08 -6.98
N VAL A 70 -1.86 -3.82 -6.89
CA VAL A 70 -1.46 -2.77 -7.81
C VAL A 70 -0.72 -1.66 -7.08
N PHE A 71 0.31 -1.12 -7.73
CA PHE A 71 0.89 0.15 -7.31
C PHE A 71 0.28 1.25 -8.17
N SER A 72 -0.56 2.08 -7.56
CA SER A 72 -1.18 3.25 -8.18
C SER A 72 -0.46 4.51 -7.75
N ARG A 73 -0.30 5.45 -8.70
CA ARG A 73 0.44 6.69 -8.48
C ARG A 73 -0.09 7.51 -7.31
N ASP A 74 -1.39 7.77 -7.31
CA ASP A 74 -2.03 8.71 -6.37
C ASP A 74 -2.77 8.00 -5.23
N HIS A 75 -2.81 6.67 -5.25
CA HIS A 75 -3.49 5.84 -4.23
C HIS A 75 -2.59 4.80 -3.58
N GLY A 76 -1.31 4.74 -3.94
CA GLY A 76 -0.37 3.80 -3.36
C GLY A 76 -0.67 2.36 -3.73
N ARG A 77 -0.36 1.44 -2.81
CA ARG A 77 -0.61 0.02 -3.00
C ARG A 77 -2.06 -0.34 -2.70
N VAL A 78 -2.77 -0.90 -3.67
CA VAL A 78 -4.22 -1.22 -3.58
C VAL A 78 -4.48 -2.66 -4.03
N ALA A 79 -5.29 -3.39 -3.25
CA ALA A 79 -5.76 -4.72 -3.65
C ALA A 79 -7.10 -4.62 -4.40
N LEU A 80 -7.19 -5.23 -5.59
CA LEU A 80 -8.38 -5.19 -6.43
C LEU A 80 -8.83 -6.60 -6.83
N VAL A 81 -10.15 -6.84 -6.82
CA VAL A 81 -10.77 -8.02 -7.43
C VAL A 81 -11.09 -7.71 -8.89
N ALA A 82 -10.47 -8.44 -9.80
CA ALA A 82 -10.76 -8.42 -11.23
C ALA A 82 -11.75 -9.55 -11.58
N LYS A 83 -13.05 -9.22 -11.55
CA LYS A 83 -14.13 -10.18 -11.80
C LYS A 83 -14.13 -10.66 -13.26
N GLY A 84 -14.18 -11.97 -13.47
CA GLY A 84 -14.22 -12.54 -14.82
C GLY A 84 -12.90 -12.43 -15.60
N ALA A 85 -11.80 -11.98 -14.99
CA ALA A 85 -10.50 -11.82 -15.64
C ALA A 85 -9.92 -13.13 -16.21
N LYS A 86 -10.34 -14.29 -15.72
CA LYS A 86 -9.88 -15.60 -16.22
C LYS A 86 -10.68 -16.10 -17.44
N ARG A 87 -11.79 -15.47 -17.80
CA ARG A 87 -12.64 -15.92 -18.92
C ARG A 87 -11.89 -15.77 -20.26
N PRO A 88 -12.06 -16.70 -21.22
CA PRO A 88 -11.31 -16.69 -22.49
C PRO A 88 -11.40 -15.37 -23.27
N HIS A 89 -12.58 -14.73 -23.28
CA HIS A 89 -12.83 -13.48 -24.01
C HIS A 89 -12.84 -12.22 -23.11
N SER A 90 -12.25 -12.30 -21.92
CA SER A 90 -12.19 -11.16 -21.01
C SER A 90 -11.17 -10.13 -21.49
N LYS A 91 -11.60 -8.87 -21.64
CA LYS A 91 -10.69 -7.73 -21.92
C LYS A 91 -9.60 -7.61 -20.85
N LEU A 92 -9.92 -7.94 -19.60
CA LEU A 92 -8.98 -7.89 -18.48
C LEU A 92 -7.88 -8.95 -18.54
N ARG A 93 -8.09 -10.07 -19.25
CA ARG A 93 -7.14 -11.20 -19.27
C ARG A 93 -5.79 -10.81 -19.88
N GLY A 94 -5.82 -9.99 -20.94
CA GLY A 94 -4.60 -9.50 -21.60
C GLY A 94 -4.01 -8.25 -20.94
N ALA A 95 -4.85 -7.41 -20.35
CA ALA A 95 -4.41 -6.14 -19.76
C ALA A 95 -3.67 -6.31 -18.42
N LEU A 96 -4.06 -7.29 -17.58
CA LEU A 96 -3.53 -7.44 -16.22
C LEU A 96 -2.18 -8.17 -16.16
N GLN A 97 -1.24 -7.78 -17.03
CA GLN A 97 0.14 -8.26 -17.01
C GLN A 97 1.03 -7.37 -16.17
N THR A 98 2.01 -7.97 -15.50
CA THR A 98 3.06 -7.27 -14.76
C THR A 98 3.90 -6.40 -15.70
N PHE A 99 4.44 -5.29 -15.19
CA PHE A 99 5.32 -4.35 -15.90
C PHE A 99 4.68 -3.58 -17.06
N GLN A 100 3.37 -3.73 -17.27
CA GLN A 100 2.63 -2.92 -18.22
C GLN A 100 2.02 -1.69 -17.53
N PRO A 101 2.15 -0.49 -18.11
CA PRO A 101 1.49 0.70 -17.60
C PRO A 101 0.00 0.63 -17.90
N LEU A 102 -0.83 0.78 -16.86
CA LEU A 102 -2.28 0.69 -16.93
C LEU A 102 -2.96 1.97 -16.46
N SER A 103 -4.09 2.27 -17.09
CA SER A 103 -5.13 3.16 -16.58
C SER A 103 -6.18 2.30 -15.89
N LEU A 104 -6.31 2.44 -14.57
CA LEU A 104 -7.12 1.58 -13.72
C LEU A 104 -8.29 2.36 -13.12
N SER A 105 -9.49 1.79 -13.21
CA SER A 105 -10.67 2.30 -12.51
C SER A 105 -11.22 1.25 -11.55
N TRP A 106 -11.62 1.66 -10.35
CA TRP A 106 -12.19 0.76 -9.35
C TRP A 106 -13.26 1.44 -8.49
N SER A 107 -14.03 0.62 -7.79
CA SER A 107 -15.09 1.06 -6.88
C SER A 107 -15.09 0.27 -5.57
N GLY A 108 -15.66 0.88 -4.54
CA GLY A 108 -15.81 0.30 -3.21
C GLY A 108 -14.88 0.91 -2.16
N LYS A 109 -15.19 0.61 -0.90
CA LYS A 109 -14.47 1.09 0.30
C LYS A 109 -13.87 -0.05 1.14
N SER A 110 -13.98 -1.30 0.68
CA SER A 110 -13.39 -2.45 1.34
C SER A 110 -11.87 -2.50 1.13
N GLU A 111 -11.17 -3.28 1.96
CA GLU A 111 -9.72 -3.51 1.82
C GLU A 111 -9.34 -4.09 0.45
N VAL A 112 -10.22 -4.92 -0.12
CA VAL A 112 -10.12 -5.38 -1.51
C VAL A 112 -11.26 -4.76 -2.29
N ARG A 113 -10.95 -3.86 -3.23
CA ARG A 113 -11.93 -3.11 -4.02
C ARG A 113 -12.27 -3.84 -5.31
N THR A 114 -13.32 -3.45 -6.01
CA THR A 114 -13.68 -4.08 -7.30
C THR A 114 -13.07 -3.29 -8.45
N LEU A 115 -12.21 -3.94 -9.24
CA LEU A 115 -11.73 -3.40 -10.51
C LEU A 115 -12.91 -3.28 -11.47
N THR A 116 -13.14 -2.08 -11.98
CA THR A 116 -14.22 -1.80 -12.93
C THR A 116 -13.70 -1.64 -14.35
N ASP A 117 -12.46 -1.17 -14.51
CA ASP A 117 -11.84 -1.00 -15.82
C ASP A 117 -10.31 -1.05 -15.75
N ALA A 118 -9.68 -1.53 -16.81
CA ALA A 118 -8.23 -1.56 -16.95
C ALA A 118 -7.84 -1.46 -18.43
N GLU A 119 -7.14 -0.38 -18.78
CA GLU A 119 -6.67 -0.12 -20.13
C GLU A 119 -5.15 -0.03 -20.18
N TRP A 120 -4.54 -0.65 -21.18
CA TRP A 120 -3.11 -0.51 -21.42
C TRP A 120 -2.81 0.84 -22.04
N VAL A 121 -1.88 1.58 -21.44
CA VAL A 121 -1.51 2.94 -21.88
C VAL A 121 -0.37 2.91 -22.90
N GLY A 122 0.42 1.83 -22.95
CA GLY A 122 1.63 1.76 -23.77
C GLY A 122 2.78 2.60 -23.25
N GLY A 123 3.84 2.71 -24.05
CA GLY A 123 4.98 3.60 -23.77
C GLY A 123 6.16 2.98 -23.00
N LEU A 124 6.07 1.71 -22.60
CA LEU A 124 7.21 0.96 -22.06
C LEU A 124 7.56 -0.24 -22.94
N LEU A 125 8.87 -0.42 -23.17
CA LEU A 125 9.39 -1.65 -23.76
C LEU A 125 9.20 -2.81 -22.77
N PRO A 126 8.91 -4.04 -23.26
CA PRO A 126 8.81 -5.20 -22.39
C PRO A 126 10.16 -5.52 -21.74
N LEU A 127 10.12 -5.98 -20.49
CA LEU A 127 11.32 -6.50 -19.83
C LEU A 127 11.65 -7.91 -20.36
N GLU A 128 12.92 -8.14 -20.67
CA GLU A 128 13.40 -9.43 -21.17
C GLU A 128 14.59 -9.94 -20.35
N LYS A 129 14.82 -11.26 -20.41
CA LYS A 129 16.02 -11.92 -19.83
C LYS A 129 16.24 -11.54 -18.36
N SER A 130 17.44 -11.07 -18.00
CA SER A 130 17.80 -10.68 -16.63
C SER A 130 17.05 -9.43 -16.15
N ALA A 131 16.61 -8.55 -17.05
CA ALA A 131 15.81 -7.37 -16.69
C ALA A 131 14.45 -7.77 -16.11
N LEU A 132 13.88 -8.88 -16.59
CA LEU A 132 12.61 -9.41 -16.06
C LEU A 132 12.74 -9.80 -14.58
N LEU A 133 13.84 -10.46 -14.20
CA LEU A 133 14.12 -10.81 -12.81
C LEU A 133 14.34 -9.56 -11.94
N CYS A 134 15.01 -8.53 -12.50
CA CYS A 134 15.16 -7.24 -11.84
C CYS A 134 13.80 -6.57 -11.59
N GLY A 135 12.89 -6.60 -12.58
CA GLY A 135 11.52 -6.10 -12.43
C GLY A 135 10.78 -6.81 -11.29
N PHE A 136 10.85 -8.14 -11.23
CA PHE A 136 10.18 -8.89 -10.16
C PHE A 136 10.76 -8.56 -8.78
N TYR A 137 12.08 -8.35 -8.70
CA TYR A 137 12.73 -7.91 -7.46
C TYR A 137 12.18 -6.55 -6.99
N LEU A 138 12.04 -5.59 -7.89
CA LEU A 138 11.44 -4.28 -7.58
C LEU A 138 10.00 -4.42 -7.08
N ASN A 139 9.18 -5.26 -7.72
CA ASN A 139 7.80 -5.50 -7.29
C ASN A 139 7.75 -6.12 -5.88
N GLU A 140 8.63 -7.08 -5.62
CA GLU A 140 8.69 -7.74 -4.31
C GLU A 140 9.07 -6.75 -3.21
N LEU A 141 10.03 -5.85 -3.46
CA LEU A 141 10.37 -4.77 -2.54
C LEU A 141 9.16 -3.85 -2.26
N LEU A 142 8.45 -3.42 -3.30
CA LEU A 142 7.26 -2.58 -3.16
C LEU A 142 6.18 -3.28 -2.32
N VAL A 143 5.90 -4.56 -2.58
CA VAL A 143 4.89 -5.34 -1.84
C VAL A 143 5.26 -5.48 -0.37
N LYS A 144 6.55 -5.58 -0.04
CA LYS A 144 7.00 -5.82 1.34
C LYS A 144 7.23 -4.55 2.14
N LEU A 145 7.65 -3.47 1.50
CA LEU A 145 8.07 -2.25 2.18
C LEU A 145 7.03 -1.12 2.13
N LEU A 146 6.09 -1.13 1.19
CA LEU A 146 5.04 -0.12 1.14
C LEU A 146 3.82 -0.50 1.98
N ALA A 147 3.34 0.49 2.75
CA ALA A 147 2.01 0.43 3.34
C ALA A 147 0.93 0.38 2.24
N ARG A 148 -0.23 -0.18 2.58
CA ARG A 148 -1.40 -0.13 1.68
C ARG A 148 -2.04 1.24 1.75
N GLU A 149 -2.56 1.69 0.62
CA GLU A 149 -3.30 2.95 0.48
C GLU A 149 -2.48 4.21 0.85
N ASP A 150 -1.15 4.12 0.83
CA ASP A 150 -0.24 5.25 1.05
C ASP A 150 0.41 5.70 -0.26
N ALA A 151 0.15 6.94 -0.66
CA ALA A 151 0.52 7.45 -1.98
C ALA A 151 1.98 7.89 -2.02
N HIS A 152 2.73 7.36 -3.00
CA HIS A 152 4.10 7.77 -3.28
C HIS A 152 4.30 8.16 -4.76
N PRO A 153 3.78 9.31 -5.22
CA PRO A 153 3.86 9.70 -6.64
C PRO A 153 5.30 9.79 -7.17
N ALA A 154 6.24 10.31 -6.38
CA ALA A 154 7.65 10.39 -6.76
C ALA A 154 8.29 9.01 -6.91
N LEU A 155 7.97 8.07 -6.02
CA LEU A 155 8.42 6.68 -6.13
C LEU A 155 7.81 5.99 -7.34
N PHE A 156 6.54 6.27 -7.65
CA PHE A 156 5.86 5.75 -8.84
C PHE A 156 6.55 6.23 -10.12
N ASP A 157 6.81 7.52 -10.24
CA ASP A 157 7.48 8.09 -11.42
C ASP A 157 8.90 7.51 -11.57
N HIS A 158 9.60 7.30 -10.46
CA HIS A 158 10.92 6.66 -10.47
C HIS A 158 10.86 5.16 -10.78
N TYR A 159 9.82 4.44 -10.35
CA TYR A 159 9.58 3.05 -10.72
C TYR A 159 9.40 2.91 -12.23
N VAL A 160 8.61 3.79 -12.86
CA VAL A 160 8.45 3.86 -14.32
C VAL A 160 9.79 4.08 -15.01
N ALA A 161 10.57 5.07 -14.54
CA ALA A 161 11.90 5.34 -15.08
C ALA A 161 12.82 4.12 -14.93
N THR A 162 12.80 3.45 -13.78
CA THR A 162 13.61 2.26 -13.48
C THR A 162 13.28 1.12 -14.45
N LEU A 163 11.99 0.82 -14.65
CA LEU A 163 11.56 -0.18 -15.64
C LEU A 163 12.05 0.18 -17.04
N ASN A 164 11.93 1.45 -17.43
CA ASN A 164 12.38 1.90 -18.74
C ASN A 164 13.89 1.73 -18.94
N LYS A 165 14.70 2.12 -17.96
CA LYS A 165 16.16 1.94 -17.99
C LYS A 165 16.55 0.46 -18.11
N LEU A 166 15.89 -0.41 -17.34
CA LEU A 166 16.12 -1.86 -17.41
C LEU A 166 15.74 -2.44 -18.78
N ALA A 167 14.62 -2.00 -19.36
CA ALA A 167 14.18 -2.44 -20.68
C ALA A 167 15.16 -2.03 -21.79
N HIS A 168 15.83 -0.89 -21.64
CA HIS A 168 16.86 -0.39 -22.57
C HIS A 168 18.27 -0.96 -22.29
N GLY A 169 18.40 -1.89 -21.34
CA GLY A 169 19.66 -2.57 -21.07
C GLY A 169 20.71 -1.71 -20.33
N GLU A 170 20.28 -0.68 -19.61
CA GLU A 170 21.18 0.04 -18.71
C GLU A 170 21.74 -0.88 -17.61
N ASN A 171 22.84 -0.45 -16.97
CA ASN A 171 23.53 -1.23 -15.95
C ASN A 171 22.60 -1.54 -14.76
N ALA A 172 22.04 -2.75 -14.73
CA ALA A 172 21.03 -3.14 -13.76
C ALA A 172 21.49 -2.96 -12.29
N PRO A 173 22.71 -3.34 -11.87
CA PRO A 173 23.19 -3.04 -10.52
C PRO A 173 23.04 -1.56 -10.12
N ILE A 174 23.40 -0.61 -10.99
CA ILE A 174 23.30 0.83 -10.72
C ILE A 174 21.83 1.26 -10.63
N VAL A 175 21.04 0.88 -11.64
CA VAL A 175 19.61 1.21 -11.73
C VAL A 175 18.85 0.71 -10.50
N LEU A 176 19.17 -0.49 -10.02
CA LEU A 176 18.58 -1.06 -8.81
C LEU A 176 19.00 -0.29 -7.55
N ARG A 177 20.25 0.15 -7.40
CA ARG A 177 20.66 0.94 -6.22
C ARG A 177 20.00 2.30 -6.17
N GLN A 178 19.82 2.96 -7.30
CA GLN A 178 19.07 4.22 -7.39
C GLN A 178 17.65 4.03 -6.86
N PHE A 179 16.94 3.02 -7.38
CA PHE A 179 15.58 2.72 -6.93
C PHE A 179 15.48 2.35 -5.45
N GLU A 180 16.33 1.44 -4.97
CA GLU A 180 16.31 0.99 -3.58
C GLU A 180 16.56 2.13 -2.60
N ARG A 181 17.49 3.03 -2.91
CA ARG A 181 17.77 4.22 -2.11
C ARG A 181 16.55 5.13 -2.04
N LEU A 182 15.93 5.39 -3.18
CA LEU A 182 14.72 6.21 -3.21
C LEU A 182 13.58 5.54 -2.45
N LEU A 183 13.39 4.22 -2.58
CA LEU A 183 12.38 3.46 -1.85
C LEU A 183 12.54 3.64 -0.33
N LEU A 184 13.74 3.41 0.22
CA LEU A 184 13.98 3.58 1.66
C LEU A 184 13.76 5.03 2.11
N LYS A 185 14.11 6.00 1.26
CA LYS A 185 13.85 7.42 1.55
C LYS A 185 12.36 7.73 1.57
N GLN A 186 11.58 7.20 0.62
CA GLN A 186 10.15 7.45 0.49
C GLN A 186 9.31 6.75 1.55
N THR A 187 9.78 5.62 2.11
CA THR A 187 9.15 4.97 3.26
C THR A 187 9.55 5.62 4.60
N GLY A 188 10.39 6.65 4.58
CA GLY A 188 10.82 7.38 5.77
C GLY A 188 11.82 6.64 6.65
N VAL A 189 12.33 5.49 6.21
CA VAL A 189 13.27 4.67 6.99
C VAL A 189 14.73 4.99 6.71
N ALA A 190 15.03 5.72 5.63
CA ALA A 190 16.36 6.27 5.38
C ALA A 190 16.35 7.80 5.47
N GLY A 191 17.18 8.32 6.38
CA GLY A 191 17.50 9.74 6.49
C GLY A 191 18.55 10.21 5.47
N ASN A 192 18.95 11.48 5.58
CA ASN A 192 20.00 12.06 4.75
C ASN A 192 21.37 11.47 5.12
N TRP A 193 22.05 10.82 4.18
CA TRP A 193 23.35 10.19 4.44
C TRP A 193 24.53 11.14 4.31
N SER A 194 24.33 12.36 3.82
CA SER A 194 25.37 13.38 3.70
C SER A 194 25.74 14.04 5.03
N HIS A 195 25.00 13.77 6.12
CA HIS A 195 25.25 14.36 7.43
C HIS A 195 25.50 13.28 8.48
N CYS A 196 26.49 13.53 9.33
CA CYS A 196 26.78 12.69 10.47
C CYS A 196 25.84 13.03 11.63
N VAL A 197 25.10 12.05 12.14
CA VAL A 197 24.14 12.27 13.23
C VAL A 197 24.81 12.51 14.60
N VAL A 198 26.07 12.12 14.75
CA VAL A 198 26.83 12.33 15.99
C VAL A 198 27.41 13.75 16.04
N SER A 199 28.00 14.22 14.95
CA SER A 199 28.67 15.52 14.92
C SER A 199 27.79 16.66 14.39
N GLY A 200 26.67 16.34 13.73
CA GLY A 200 25.83 17.29 13.01
C GLY A 200 26.47 17.87 11.74
N LYS A 201 27.71 17.47 11.41
CA LYS A 201 28.47 18.00 10.27
C LYS A 201 28.27 17.15 9.02
N THR A 202 28.53 17.74 7.86
CA THR A 202 28.60 17.01 6.59
C THR A 202 29.67 15.92 6.65
N VAL A 203 29.32 14.77 6.07
CA VAL A 203 30.21 13.63 5.86
C VAL A 203 31.41 14.06 5.04
N GLN A 204 32.61 13.67 5.49
CA GLN A 204 33.86 13.96 4.78
C GLN A 204 34.19 12.81 3.81
N PRO A 205 34.57 13.09 2.55
CA PRO A 205 34.76 12.05 1.54
C PRO A 205 35.74 10.94 1.92
N ASP A 206 36.80 11.31 2.64
CA ASP A 206 37.91 10.46 3.10
C ASP A 206 37.63 9.72 4.41
N GLY A 207 36.58 10.09 5.14
CA GLY A 207 36.18 9.40 6.37
C GLY A 207 35.53 8.04 6.12
N ILE A 208 35.52 7.18 7.14
CA ILE A 208 34.84 5.88 7.12
C ILE A 208 33.62 5.91 8.05
N TYR A 209 32.49 5.45 7.51
CA TYR A 209 31.18 5.57 8.12
C TYR A 209 30.44 4.25 8.12
N VAL A 210 29.47 4.15 9.02
CA VAL A 210 28.41 3.16 9.05
C VAL A 210 27.09 3.91 8.99
N VAL A 211 26.13 3.36 8.24
CA VAL A 211 24.74 3.81 8.29
C VAL A 211 23.98 2.87 9.19
N ASP A 212 23.60 3.38 10.36
CA ASP A 212 22.69 2.69 11.25
C ASP A 212 21.26 2.78 10.68
N PRO A 213 20.50 1.67 10.57
CA PRO A 213 19.16 1.70 9.97
C PRO A 213 18.15 2.59 10.71
N GLU A 214 18.34 2.81 12.01
CA GLU A 214 17.42 3.61 12.83
C GLU A 214 17.98 5.01 13.10
N GLN A 215 19.29 5.12 13.28
CA GLN A 215 19.93 6.39 13.67
C GLN A 215 20.53 7.16 12.49
N GLY A 216 20.85 6.51 11.37
CA GLY A 216 21.49 7.13 10.22
C GLY A 216 23.02 7.11 10.26
N THR A 217 23.64 8.02 9.50
CA THR A 217 25.08 7.99 9.23
C THR A 217 25.92 8.43 10.44
N ARG A 218 26.88 7.61 10.84
CA ARG A 218 27.85 7.91 11.91
C ARG A 218 29.25 7.38 11.58
N PRO A 219 30.31 7.86 12.24
CA PRO A 219 31.64 7.31 12.07
C PRO A 219 31.67 5.83 12.46
N GLU A 220 32.55 5.06 11.83
CA GLU A 220 32.73 3.66 12.17
C GLU A 220 33.25 3.47 13.60
N ARG A 221 32.96 2.29 14.16
CA ARG A 221 33.49 1.79 15.42
C ARG A 221 34.13 0.42 15.17
N ILE A 222 35.09 0.05 16.01
CA ILE A 222 35.80 -1.24 15.91
C ILE A 222 34.82 -2.42 16.03
N SER A 223 33.79 -2.29 16.87
CA SER A 223 32.80 -3.34 17.12
C SER A 223 31.69 -3.43 16.05
N ASP A 224 31.70 -2.55 15.04
CA ASP A 224 30.62 -2.53 14.05
C ASP A 224 30.64 -3.78 13.17
N ARG A 225 29.47 -4.43 13.09
CA ARG A 225 29.22 -5.55 12.17
C ARG A 225 28.57 -5.10 10.86
N ALA A 226 28.07 -3.87 10.82
CA ALA A 226 27.48 -3.28 9.63
C ALA A 226 28.57 -2.97 8.58
N PRO A 227 28.22 -2.89 7.28
CA PRO A 227 29.15 -2.51 6.24
C PRO A 227 29.76 -1.13 6.51
N LYS A 228 31.09 -1.07 6.46
CA LYS A 228 31.87 0.17 6.52
C LYS A 228 32.01 0.72 5.11
N VAL A 229 31.69 2.00 4.93
CA VAL A 229 31.72 2.68 3.64
C VAL A 229 32.47 3.99 3.75
N SER A 230 33.10 4.43 2.65
CA SER A 230 33.71 5.76 2.62
C SER A 230 32.63 6.84 2.60
N GLY A 231 32.96 8.01 3.12
CA GLY A 231 32.09 9.17 3.02
C GLY A 231 31.83 9.56 1.57
N LYS A 232 32.82 9.36 0.69
CA LYS A 232 32.66 9.54 -0.76
C LYS A 232 31.51 8.69 -1.30
N THR A 233 31.46 7.40 -0.97
CA THR A 233 30.36 6.51 -1.39
C THR A 233 28.99 7.05 -0.96
N LEU A 234 28.86 7.51 0.29
CA LEU A 234 27.59 8.07 0.78
C LEU A 234 27.18 9.33 0.02
N LEU A 235 28.13 10.22 -0.25
CA LEU A 235 27.88 11.46 -0.99
C LEU A 235 27.58 11.20 -2.47
N ASP A 236 28.25 10.23 -3.08
CA ASP A 236 27.99 9.79 -4.45
C ASP A 236 26.60 9.18 -4.59
N MET A 237 26.24 8.28 -3.66
CA MET A 237 24.89 7.71 -3.58
C MET A 237 23.84 8.80 -3.40
N GLU A 238 24.10 9.84 -2.59
CA GLU A 238 23.18 10.97 -2.43
C GLU A 238 22.87 11.69 -3.74
N ARG A 239 23.89 11.79 -4.61
CA ARG A 239 23.84 12.42 -5.93
C ARG A 239 23.44 11.48 -7.06
N GLU A 240 23.18 10.21 -6.75
CA GLU A 240 22.90 9.13 -7.73
C GLU A 240 24.05 8.88 -8.72
N ASP A 241 25.27 9.26 -8.34
CA ASP A 241 26.48 9.02 -9.13
C ASP A 241 27.10 7.68 -8.71
N TYR A 242 27.10 6.71 -9.63
CA TYR A 242 27.70 5.39 -9.42
C TYR A 242 28.85 5.15 -10.40
N SER A 243 29.47 6.21 -10.92
CA SER A 243 30.61 6.09 -11.85
C SER A 243 31.85 5.44 -11.20
N ASP A 244 32.04 5.62 -9.89
CA ASP A 244 33.15 5.05 -9.13
C ASP A 244 32.90 3.56 -8.79
N PRO A 245 33.80 2.63 -9.18
CA PRO A 245 33.70 1.21 -8.82
C PRO A 245 33.64 0.95 -7.31
N THR A 246 34.31 1.77 -6.50
CA THR A 246 34.29 1.65 -5.03
C THR A 246 32.88 1.95 -4.52
N THR A 247 32.24 3.00 -5.04
CA THR A 247 30.86 3.37 -4.72
C THR A 247 29.92 2.24 -5.12
N GLN A 248 30.08 1.63 -6.30
CA GLN A 248 29.25 0.48 -6.72
C GLN A 248 29.39 -0.72 -5.76
N LEU A 249 30.60 -1.05 -5.35
CA LEU A 249 30.85 -2.19 -4.46
C LEU A 249 30.29 -1.94 -3.06
N GLN A 250 30.62 -0.80 -2.47
CA GLN A 250 30.20 -0.45 -1.11
C GLN A 250 28.69 -0.25 -1.01
N SER A 251 28.08 0.44 -1.99
CA SER A 251 26.62 0.63 -2.03
C SER A 251 25.86 -0.69 -2.10
N LYS A 252 26.34 -1.67 -2.86
CA LYS A 252 25.73 -3.02 -2.92
C LYS A 252 25.66 -3.66 -1.53
N PHE A 253 26.75 -3.62 -0.76
CA PHE A 253 26.79 -4.22 0.57
C PHE A 253 25.94 -3.44 1.57
N LEU A 254 26.02 -2.11 1.52
CA LEU A 254 25.24 -1.22 2.35
C LEU A 254 23.74 -1.41 2.13
N MET A 255 23.27 -1.33 0.89
CA MET A 255 21.84 -1.49 0.56
C MET A 255 21.32 -2.86 0.93
N ARG A 256 22.11 -3.92 0.72
CA ARG A 256 21.74 -5.27 1.16
C ARG A 256 21.55 -5.34 2.68
N TYR A 257 22.42 -4.70 3.45
CA TYR A 257 22.31 -4.64 4.91
C TYR A 257 21.06 -3.86 5.35
N LEU A 258 20.85 -2.66 4.81
CA LEU A 258 19.71 -1.81 5.15
C LEU A 258 18.37 -2.47 4.77
N LEU A 259 18.24 -2.96 3.54
CA LEU A 259 17.04 -3.68 3.10
C LEU A 259 16.78 -4.92 3.96
N SER A 260 17.82 -5.70 4.29
CA SER A 260 17.68 -6.87 5.14
C SER A 260 17.16 -6.52 6.54
N HIS A 261 17.58 -5.38 7.10
CA HIS A 261 17.09 -4.90 8.38
C HIS A 261 15.60 -4.53 8.28
N HIS A 262 15.22 -3.70 7.31
CA HIS A 262 13.83 -3.25 7.16
C HIS A 262 12.86 -4.35 6.70
N LEU A 263 13.36 -5.41 6.06
CA LEU A 263 12.56 -6.59 5.74
C LEU A 263 12.28 -7.48 6.96
N GLY A 264 12.90 -7.24 8.12
CA GLY A 264 12.59 -7.93 9.37
C GLY A 264 12.75 -9.46 9.31
N GLY A 265 13.68 -9.96 8.48
CA GLY A 265 13.90 -11.39 8.26
C GLY A 265 13.07 -12.02 7.14
N ALA A 266 12.18 -11.27 6.49
CA ALA A 266 11.47 -11.74 5.30
C ALA A 266 12.45 -11.97 4.14
N GLN A 267 12.57 -13.23 3.69
CA GLN A 267 13.41 -13.59 2.55
C GLN A 267 12.81 -13.10 1.24
N LEU A 268 13.63 -12.55 0.35
CA LEU A 268 13.20 -12.20 -1.01
C LEU A 268 13.21 -13.45 -1.90
N ASN A 269 12.04 -13.85 -2.37
CA ASN A 269 11.87 -15.03 -3.22
C ASN A 269 12.61 -14.86 -4.56
N THR A 270 12.59 -13.65 -5.11
CA THR A 270 13.31 -13.32 -6.35
C THR A 270 14.83 -13.46 -6.21
N ARG A 271 15.36 -13.17 -5.02
CA ARG A 271 16.79 -13.34 -4.74
C ARG A 271 17.18 -14.82 -4.74
N GLN A 272 16.34 -15.69 -4.18
CA GLN A 272 16.58 -17.14 -4.23
C GLN A 272 16.59 -17.64 -5.68
N ILE A 273 15.60 -17.24 -6.48
CA ILE A 273 15.51 -17.60 -7.90
C ILE A 273 16.73 -17.10 -8.70
N LEU A 274 17.21 -15.88 -8.45
CA LEU A 274 18.41 -15.35 -9.08
C LEU A 274 19.68 -16.15 -8.72
N ILE A 275 19.79 -16.59 -7.46
CA ILE A 275 20.91 -17.44 -7.01
C ILE A 275 20.84 -18.80 -7.72
N ASP A 276 19.66 -19.40 -7.78
CA ASP A 276 19.46 -20.73 -8.39
C ASP A 276 19.71 -20.70 -9.92
N LEU A 277 19.34 -19.61 -10.61
CA LEU A 277 19.57 -19.42 -12.05
C LEU A 277 21.02 -19.07 -12.40
N MET A 278 21.78 -18.48 -11.48
CA MET A 278 23.21 -18.20 -11.68
C MET A 278 24.12 -19.40 -11.34
N GLN A 279 23.54 -20.50 -10.83
CA GLN A 279 24.24 -21.76 -10.51
C GLN A 279 24.05 -22.86 -11.58
N LEU A 280 23.32 -22.57 -12.66
CA LEU A 280 23.16 -23.40 -13.86
C LEU A 280 24.02 -22.86 -15.01
#